data_AF-A0A5B8A138-F1
#
_entry.id   AF-A0A5B8A138-F1
#
_cell.length_a   1.000
_cell.length_b   1.000
_cell.length_c   1.000
_cell.angle_alpha   90.00
_cell.angle_beta   90.00
_cell.angle_gamma   90.00
#
_symmetry.space_group_name_H-M   'P 1'
#
loop_
_entity.id
_entity.type
_entity.pdbx_description
1 polymer ?
#
loop_
_entity_poly.entity_id
_entity_poly.type
_entity_poly.pdbx_seq_one_letter_code
_entity_poly.pdbx_strand_id
1 'polypeptide(L)'
;MVLYRMRLIVIVLLLVAYGQRAAAQKTANDGFLRLNGTMYILRNGDKLPMEHDVHLPNGRTVTHDGFVVNAEGNRTELSEGQGCTLSGLPSRVVTSSDGQLALQTSGAGTPQMLAFPAGTGQVPEYEVREGHRGRGYYKKHGKQKHKKHDD
;
A
#
# COMPACT_ATOMS: atom_id res chain seq x y z
N MET A 1 -3.92 51.31 -34.76
CA MET A 1 -4.66 50.66 -33.65
C MET A 1 -4.80 49.13 -33.80
N VAL A 2 -4.93 48.56 -35.00
CA VAL A 2 -5.17 47.10 -35.19
C VAL A 2 -3.99 46.21 -34.78
N LEU A 3 -2.74 46.62 -35.06
CA LEU A 3 -1.55 45.85 -34.66
C LEU A 3 -1.38 45.70 -33.14
N TYR A 4 -1.81 46.70 -32.37
CA TYR A 4 -1.69 46.69 -30.91
C TYR A 4 -2.69 45.71 -30.28
N ARG A 5 -3.89 45.59 -30.87
CA ARG A 5 -4.90 44.62 -30.46
C ARG A 5 -4.46 43.18 -30.75
N MET A 6 -3.81 42.92 -31.88
CA MET A 6 -3.29 41.58 -32.18
C MET A 6 -2.13 41.16 -31.28
N ARG A 7 -1.20 42.08 -30.93
CA ARG A 7 -0.10 41.75 -30.01
C ARG A 7 -0.58 41.43 -28.59
N LEU A 8 -1.60 42.14 -28.11
CA LEU A 8 -2.16 41.93 -26.78
C LEU A 8 -2.88 40.57 -26.69
N ILE A 9 -3.59 40.16 -27.75
CA ILE A 9 -4.23 38.84 -27.83
C ILE A 9 -3.18 37.71 -27.83
N VAL A 10 -2.08 37.87 -28.56
CA VAL A 10 -0.98 36.87 -28.58
C VAL A 10 -0.34 36.73 -27.20
N ILE A 11 -0.10 37.83 -26.47
CA ILE A 11 0.48 37.79 -25.12
C ILE A 11 -0.46 37.12 -24.12
N VAL A 12 -1.77 37.42 -24.17
CA VAL A 12 -2.76 36.78 -23.28
C VAL A 12 -2.88 35.28 -23.59
N LEU A 13 -2.89 34.88 -24.85
CA LEU A 13 -2.87 33.46 -25.23
C LEU A 13 -1.60 32.75 -24.77
N LEU A 14 -0.45 33.43 -24.85
CA LEU A 14 0.81 32.92 -24.33
C LEU A 14 0.69 32.68 -22.82
N LEU A 15 0.24 33.67 -22.04
CA LEU A 15 0.08 33.55 -20.59
C LEU A 15 -0.89 32.44 -20.17
N VAL A 16 -2.01 32.26 -20.88
CA VAL A 16 -2.98 31.18 -20.59
C VAL A 16 -2.37 29.80 -20.87
N ALA A 17 -1.56 29.65 -21.94
CA ALA A 17 -0.89 28.39 -22.24
C ALA A 17 0.19 28.01 -21.20
N TYR A 18 0.84 29.00 -20.56
CA TYR A 18 1.80 28.74 -19.48
C TYR A 18 1.11 28.40 -18.14
N GLY A 19 -0.10 28.89 -17.88
CA GLY A 19 -0.80 28.66 -16.60
C GLY A 19 -1.33 27.24 -16.37
N GLN A 20 -1.52 26.43 -17.42
CA GLN A 20 -2.19 25.13 -17.29
C GLN A 20 -1.28 23.96 -16.84
N ARG A 21 0.03 24.17 -16.68
CA ARG A 21 0.95 23.09 -16.30
C ARG A 21 1.03 22.78 -14.80
N ALA A 22 0.43 23.60 -13.93
CA ALA A 22 0.58 23.48 -12.48
C ALA A 22 -0.45 22.56 -11.78
N ALA A 23 -1.49 22.07 -12.49
CA ALA A 23 -2.60 21.34 -11.86
C ALA A 23 -2.58 19.82 -12.10
N ALA A 24 -1.59 19.28 -12.81
CA ALA A 24 -1.70 17.94 -13.41
C ALA A 24 -1.00 16.79 -12.68
N GLN A 25 -0.45 16.97 -11.47
CA GLN A 25 0.31 15.89 -10.81
C GLN A 25 0.00 15.78 -9.32
N LYS A 26 -1.22 15.31 -9.01
CA LYS A 26 -1.48 14.62 -7.74
C LYS A 26 -1.93 13.19 -7.99
N THR A 27 -1.19 12.47 -8.84
CA THR A 27 -1.30 11.01 -8.97
C THR A 27 -0.40 10.36 -7.92
N ALA A 28 -0.70 10.64 -6.65
CA ALA A 28 -0.10 9.88 -5.57
C ALA A 28 -0.84 8.53 -5.50
N ASN A 29 -0.16 7.47 -5.91
CA ASN A 29 -0.70 6.12 -5.80
C ASN A 29 -0.81 5.73 -4.32
N ASP A 30 -2.04 5.41 -3.89
CA ASP A 30 -2.31 4.91 -2.56
C ASP A 30 -1.72 3.50 -2.36
N GLY A 31 -1.31 3.20 -1.13
CA GLY A 31 -0.88 1.87 -0.74
C GLY A 31 -0.14 1.86 0.59
N PHE A 32 0.90 1.04 0.68
CA PHE A 32 1.64 0.79 1.90
C PHE A 32 3.14 0.96 1.66
N LEU A 33 3.88 1.38 2.67
CA LEU A 33 5.32 1.61 2.64
C LEU A 33 5.94 1.09 3.94
N ARG A 34 7.08 0.40 3.84
CA ARG A 34 7.95 0.10 4.98
C ARG A 34 9.06 1.14 5.04
N LEU A 35 9.12 1.88 6.14
CA LEU A 35 10.16 2.88 6.38
C LEU A 35 10.64 2.84 7.84
N ASN A 36 11.95 2.80 8.03
CA ASN A 36 12.63 2.62 9.31
C ASN A 36 12.05 1.47 10.13
N GLY A 37 11.77 0.34 9.48
CA GLY A 37 11.14 -0.83 10.11
C GLY A 37 9.67 -0.65 10.52
N THR A 38 9.08 0.53 10.30
CA THR A 38 7.67 0.82 10.60
C THR A 38 6.85 0.82 9.31
N MET A 39 5.65 0.25 9.35
CA MET A 39 4.72 0.30 8.22
C MET A 39 3.90 1.59 8.22
N TYR A 40 3.71 2.14 7.03
CA TYR A 40 2.92 3.34 6.77
C TYR A 40 1.90 3.08 5.67
N ILE A 41 0.74 3.70 5.81
CA ILE A 41 -0.29 3.81 4.77
C ILE A 41 -0.02 5.10 4.00
N LEU A 42 0.14 5.00 2.69
CA LEU A 42 0.19 6.14 1.78
C LEU A 42 -1.22 6.40 1.27
N ARG A 43 -1.72 7.61 1.52
CA ARG A 43 -2.97 8.10 0.93
C ARG A 43 -2.78 9.50 0.39
N ASN A 44 -3.02 9.69 -0.90
CA ASN A 44 -2.88 10.99 -1.57
C ASN A 44 -1.49 11.64 -1.37
N GLY A 45 -0.45 10.85 -1.14
CA GLY A 45 0.93 11.29 -0.91
C GLY A 45 1.28 11.52 0.56
N ASP A 46 0.28 11.48 1.45
CA ASP A 46 0.48 11.58 2.89
C ASP A 46 0.77 10.19 3.47
N LYS A 47 1.73 10.11 4.40
CA LYS A 47 2.07 8.87 5.12
C LYS A 47 1.46 8.88 6.51
N LEU A 48 0.74 7.83 6.85
CA LEU A 48 0.13 7.61 8.16
C LEU A 48 0.69 6.33 8.77
N PRO A 49 1.09 6.31 10.05
CA PRO A 49 1.56 5.09 10.69
C PRO A 49 0.47 4.02 10.66
N MET A 50 0.87 2.78 10.38
CA MET A 50 -0.04 1.65 10.30
C MET A 50 -0.09 0.93 11.66
N GLU A 51 -1.17 1.12 12.40
CA GLU A 51 -1.32 0.57 13.77
C GLU A 51 -1.84 -0.87 13.80
N HIS A 52 -2.50 -1.29 12.71
CA HIS A 52 -3.18 -2.58 12.62
C HIS A 52 -2.95 -3.21 11.25
N ASP A 53 -3.05 -4.54 11.21
CA ASP A 53 -3.03 -5.28 9.96
C ASP A 53 -4.23 -4.90 9.09
N VAL A 54 -4.01 -4.83 7.78
CA VAL A 54 -5.04 -4.44 6.82
C VAL A 54 -5.37 -5.62 5.92
N HIS A 55 -6.61 -6.08 6.00
CA HIS A 55 -7.16 -7.07 5.08
C HIS A 55 -7.61 -6.40 3.79
N LEU A 56 -7.09 -6.90 2.67
CA LEU A 56 -7.41 -6.43 1.35
C LEU A 56 -8.61 -7.19 0.77
N PRO A 57 -9.41 -6.58 -0.13
CA PRO A 57 -10.58 -7.23 -0.74
C PRO A 57 -10.25 -8.52 -1.51
N ASN A 58 -9.00 -8.70 -1.91
CA ASN A 58 -8.52 -9.90 -2.61
C ASN A 58 -8.07 -11.04 -1.68
N GLY A 59 -8.36 -10.94 -0.38
CA GLY A 59 -8.01 -11.95 0.63
C GLY A 59 -6.56 -11.90 1.12
N ARG A 60 -5.75 -10.97 0.61
CA ARG A 60 -4.39 -10.72 1.11
C ARG A 60 -4.45 -9.89 2.39
N THR A 61 -3.40 -9.97 3.20
CA THR A 61 -3.26 -9.17 4.43
C THR A 61 -1.91 -8.47 4.42
N VAL A 62 -1.89 -7.16 4.64
CA VAL A 62 -0.66 -6.41 4.89
C VAL A 62 -0.52 -6.26 6.39
N THR A 63 0.58 -6.75 6.96
CA THR A 63 0.83 -6.70 8.40
C THR A 63 1.63 -5.47 8.79
N HIS A 64 1.40 -4.94 9.99
CA HIS A 64 2.14 -3.79 10.52
C HIS A 64 3.64 -4.11 10.71
N ASP A 65 3.98 -5.40 10.84
CA ASP A 65 5.36 -5.91 10.88
C ASP A 65 6.10 -5.82 9.53
N GLY A 66 5.42 -5.49 8.44
CA GLY A 66 6.03 -5.37 7.12
C GLY A 66 5.98 -6.64 6.27
N PHE A 67 4.99 -7.51 6.47
CA PHE A 67 4.74 -8.66 5.62
C PHE A 67 3.47 -8.47 4.79
N VAL A 68 3.47 -9.03 3.58
CA VAL A 68 2.26 -9.25 2.79
C VAL A 68 1.95 -10.74 2.81
N VAL A 69 0.85 -11.10 3.45
CA VAL A 69 0.30 -12.44 3.47
C VAL A 69 -0.63 -12.59 2.27
N ASN A 70 -0.41 -13.61 1.44
CA ASN A 70 -1.31 -13.92 0.33
C ASN A 70 -2.57 -14.66 0.81
N ALA A 71 -3.53 -14.90 -0.09
CA ALA A 71 -4.77 -15.59 0.26
C ALA A 71 -4.54 -17.05 0.70
N GLU A 72 -3.45 -17.66 0.21
CA GLU A 72 -3.02 -19.02 0.56
C GLU A 72 -2.24 -19.10 1.88
N GLY A 73 -1.94 -17.96 2.53
CA GLY A 73 -1.21 -17.88 3.80
C GLY A 73 0.31 -17.74 3.68
N ASN A 74 0.89 -17.73 2.47
CA ASN A 74 2.31 -17.45 2.26
C ASN A 74 2.63 -15.99 2.59
N ARG A 75 3.77 -15.77 3.26
CA ARG A 75 4.20 -14.44 3.70
C ARG A 75 5.37 -13.97 2.83
N THR A 76 5.29 -12.73 2.35
CA THR A 76 6.38 -12.05 1.65
C THR A 76 6.79 -10.85 2.47
N GLU A 77 8.05 -10.76 2.86
CA GLU A 77 8.58 -9.61 3.57
C GLU A 77 8.78 -8.42 2.61
N LEU A 78 8.40 -7.22 3.05
CA LEU A 78 8.73 -5.97 2.38
C LEU A 78 10.07 -5.46 2.93
N SER A 79 11.03 -5.17 2.04
CA SER A 79 12.28 -4.56 2.46
C SER A 79 12.10 -3.08 2.81
N GLU A 80 13.08 -2.52 3.51
CA GLU A 80 13.16 -1.09 3.81
C GLU A 80 13.09 -0.25 2.52
N GLY A 81 12.21 0.77 2.50
CA GLY A 81 11.94 1.59 1.32
C GLY A 81 11.10 0.92 0.23
N GLN A 82 10.65 -0.32 0.43
CA GLN A 82 9.66 -0.96 -0.42
C GLN A 82 8.25 -0.76 0.12
N GLY A 83 7.28 -0.92 -0.77
CA GLY A 83 5.87 -0.83 -0.45
C GLY A 83 5.05 -1.89 -1.14
N CYS A 84 3.75 -1.81 -0.98
CA CYS A 84 2.82 -2.57 -1.81
C CYS A 84 1.59 -1.74 -2.15
N THR A 85 0.97 -2.05 -3.28
CA THR A 85 -0.26 -1.38 -3.71
C THR A 85 -1.46 -1.81 -2.87
N LEU A 86 -2.63 -1.19 -3.07
CA LEU A 86 -3.90 -1.64 -2.48
C LEU A 86 -4.33 -3.05 -2.91
N SER A 87 -3.65 -3.65 -3.89
CA SER A 87 -3.82 -5.05 -4.28
C SER A 87 -2.80 -5.99 -3.60
N GLY A 88 -1.93 -5.45 -2.74
CA GLY A 88 -0.87 -6.17 -2.05
C GLY A 88 0.31 -6.54 -2.96
N LEU A 89 0.40 -5.99 -4.18
CA LEU A 89 1.53 -6.26 -5.06
C LEU A 89 2.74 -5.44 -4.59
N PRO A 90 3.90 -6.08 -4.32
CA PRO A 90 5.11 -5.36 -3.98
C PRO A 90 5.45 -4.34 -5.06
N SER A 91 5.80 -3.13 -4.65
CA SER A 91 6.15 -2.02 -5.51
C SER A 91 7.26 -1.20 -4.88
N ARG A 92 8.10 -0.61 -5.72
CA ARG A 92 9.11 0.33 -5.26
C ARG A 92 8.46 1.67 -4.96
N VAL A 93 8.76 2.24 -3.80
CA VAL A 93 8.36 3.59 -3.48
C VAL A 93 9.42 4.54 -4.03
N VAL A 94 8.98 5.53 -4.79
CA VAL A 94 9.84 6.58 -5.34
C VAL A 94 9.35 7.93 -4.86
N THR A 95 10.28 8.83 -4.60
CA THR A 95 9.95 10.24 -4.38
C THR A 95 9.70 10.86 -5.74
N SER A 96 8.48 11.36 -5.97
CA SER A 96 8.12 12.13 -7.16
C SER A 96 8.92 13.43 -7.23
N SER A 97 8.97 14.05 -8.40
CA SER A 97 9.59 15.36 -8.63
C SER A 97 9.09 16.45 -7.67
N ASP A 98 7.88 16.26 -7.13
CA ASP A 98 7.22 17.21 -6.24
C ASP A 98 7.50 16.93 -4.75
N GLY A 99 8.42 16.01 -4.44
CA GLY A 99 8.78 15.61 -3.08
C GLY A 99 7.79 14.66 -2.42
N GLN A 100 6.70 14.29 -3.10
CA GLN A 100 5.71 13.33 -2.60
C GLN A 100 6.16 11.88 -2.83
N LEU A 101 5.83 10.99 -1.89
CA LEU A 101 6.07 9.55 -2.07
C LEU A 101 4.98 8.96 -2.97
N ALA A 102 5.40 8.21 -3.98
CA ALA A 102 4.52 7.52 -4.91
C ALA A 102 4.98 6.08 -5.11
N LEU A 103 4.03 5.16 -5.21
CA LEU A 103 4.32 3.79 -5.63
C LEU A 103 4.57 3.78 -7.14
N GLN A 104 5.74 3.32 -7.56
CA GLN A 104 6.03 3.10 -8.96
C GLN A 104 5.27 1.84 -9.40
N THR A 105 4.15 2.03 -10.08
CA THR A 105 3.48 0.93 -10.79
C THR A 105 4.39 0.54 -11.94
N SER A 106 5.22 -0.48 -11.74
CA SER A 106 5.97 -1.10 -12.83
C SER A 106 4.94 -1.57 -13.85
N GLY A 107 4.77 -0.83 -14.94
CA GLY A 107 3.92 -1.25 -16.05
C GLY A 107 4.42 -2.62 -16.51
N ALA A 108 3.54 -3.62 -16.46
CA ALA A 108 3.67 -4.97 -17.01
C ALA A 108 5.11 -5.36 -17.43
N GLY A 109 5.98 -5.48 -16.45
CA GLY A 109 7.36 -5.91 -16.61
C GLY A 109 7.59 -6.89 -15.50
N THR A 110 7.79 -8.15 -15.89
CA THR A 110 8.36 -9.28 -15.15
C THR A 110 8.61 -9.03 -13.66
N PRO A 111 8.12 -9.89 -12.74
CA PRO A 111 8.62 -9.88 -11.38
C PRO A 111 10.14 -9.96 -11.47
N GLN A 112 10.83 -8.84 -11.19
CA GLN A 112 12.27 -8.88 -10.99
C GLN A 112 12.45 -9.58 -9.65
N MET A 113 12.46 -10.92 -9.72
CA MET A 113 13.31 -11.72 -8.87
C MET A 113 14.68 -11.09 -9.01
N LEU A 114 15.04 -10.22 -8.07
CA LEU A 114 16.43 -9.88 -7.84
C LEU A 114 17.11 -11.23 -7.64
N ALA A 115 17.90 -11.61 -8.65
CA ALA A 115 18.70 -12.81 -8.63
C ALA A 115 19.55 -12.75 -7.37
N PHE A 116 19.24 -13.63 -6.41
CA PHE A 116 20.15 -13.90 -5.31
C PHE A 116 21.44 -14.42 -5.94
N PRO A 117 22.62 -13.85 -5.62
CA PRO A 117 23.86 -14.53 -5.94
C PRO A 117 23.82 -15.88 -5.25
N ALA A 118 24.10 -16.95 -6.01
CA ALA A 118 24.30 -18.29 -5.50
C ALA A 118 25.54 -18.30 -4.60
N GLY A 119 25.39 -17.80 -3.37
CA GLY A 119 26.34 -17.89 -2.29
C GLY A 119 25.90 -19.00 -1.37
N THR A 120 26.60 -20.13 -1.45
CA THR A 120 26.66 -21.12 -0.38
C THR A 120 26.93 -20.39 0.95
N GLY A 121 25.93 -20.29 1.81
CA GLY A 121 26.05 -19.55 3.07
C GLY A 121 24.82 -19.71 3.94
N GLN A 122 24.84 -20.76 4.75
CA GLN A 122 24.17 -20.90 6.05
C GLN A 122 22.79 -20.23 6.22
N VAL A 123 21.74 -21.04 6.10
CA VAL A 123 20.46 -20.80 6.76
C VAL A 123 20.72 -20.60 8.26
N PRO A 124 20.37 -19.46 8.87
CA PRO A 124 20.15 -19.43 10.29
C PRO A 124 18.85 -20.20 10.55
N GLU A 125 19.02 -21.40 11.08
CA GLU A 125 17.99 -22.20 11.73
C GLU A 125 17.46 -21.38 12.92
N TYR A 126 16.49 -20.51 12.67
CA TYR A 126 15.73 -19.88 13.74
C TYR A 126 14.60 -20.83 14.13
N GLU A 127 14.78 -21.44 15.30
CA GLU A 127 13.82 -22.21 16.05
C GLU A 127 12.39 -21.75 15.80
N VAL A 128 11.60 -22.66 15.24
CA VAL A 128 10.14 -22.58 15.19
C VAL A 128 9.64 -22.58 16.63
N ARG A 129 9.47 -21.38 17.20
CA ARG A 129 8.67 -21.22 18.42
C ARG A 129 7.21 -21.34 18.03
N GLU A 130 6.65 -22.53 18.29
CA GLU A 130 5.22 -22.83 18.28
C GLU A 130 4.47 -21.89 19.26
N GLY A 131 4.16 -20.69 18.78
CA GLY A 131 3.34 -19.71 19.49
C GLY A 131 1.86 -20.01 19.34
N HIS A 132 1.31 -20.69 20.35
CA HIS A 132 -0.09 -20.81 20.74
C HIS A 132 -1.17 -20.19 19.82
N ARG A 133 -1.90 -21.07 19.13
CA ARG A 133 -3.18 -20.79 18.47
C ARG A 133 -4.20 -20.25 19.49
N GLY A 134 -4.46 -18.95 19.45
CA GLY A 134 -5.56 -18.32 20.19
C GLY A 134 -6.90 -18.84 19.70
N ARG A 135 -7.54 -19.72 20.48
CA ARG A 135 -8.92 -20.16 20.26
C ARG A 135 -9.88 -19.02 20.63
N GLY A 136 -10.37 -18.30 19.63
CA GLY A 136 -11.49 -17.38 19.79
C GLY A 136 -12.77 -18.15 20.17
N TYR A 137 -13.17 -18.06 21.43
CA TYR A 137 -14.45 -18.56 21.92
C TYR A 137 -15.59 -17.66 21.42
N TYR A 138 -16.31 -18.09 20.37
CA TYR A 138 -17.61 -17.53 20.03
C TYR A 138 -18.65 -17.99 21.07
N LYS A 139 -19.06 -17.10 21.98
CA LYS A 139 -20.19 -17.34 22.90
C LYS A 139 -21.51 -17.33 22.11
N LYS A 140 -22.06 -18.52 21.88
CA LYS A 140 -23.42 -18.74 21.36
C LYS A 140 -24.43 -18.42 22.47
N HIS A 141 -25.13 -17.30 22.39
CA HIS A 141 -26.24 -17.01 23.30
C HIS A 141 -27.48 -17.82 22.88
N GLY A 142 -27.71 -18.94 23.56
CA GLY A 142 -28.99 -19.64 23.55
C GLY A 142 -29.94 -19.02 24.58
N LYS A 143 -31.09 -18.51 24.14
CA LYS A 143 -32.25 -18.25 25.01
C LYS A 143 -33.34 -19.26 24.67
N GLN A 144 -33.38 -20.36 25.42
CA GLN A 144 -34.56 -21.21 25.53
C GLN A 144 -35.57 -20.52 26.43
N LYS A 145 -36.80 -20.32 25.93
CA LYS A 145 -37.95 -19.93 26.77
C LYS A 145 -38.76 -21.19 27.08
N HIS A 146 -38.87 -21.47 28.38
CA HIS A 146 -39.64 -22.55 28.98
C HIS A 146 -41.11 -22.56 28.51
N LYS A 147 -41.61 -23.74 28.12
CA LYS A 147 -43.03 -24.09 28.24
C LYS A 147 -43.27 -24.58 29.66
N LYS A 148 -44.20 -23.96 30.38
CA LYS A 148 -44.82 -24.54 31.59
C LYS A 148 -46.00 -25.38 31.13
N HIS A 149 -46.04 -26.65 31.55
CA HIS A 149 -47.26 -27.41 31.71
C HIS A 149 -47.75 -27.13 33.13
N ASP A 150 -48.99 -26.69 33.26
CA ASP A 150 -49.77 -26.84 34.49
C ASP A 150 -50.89 -27.84 34.15
N ASP A 151 -51.21 -28.65 35.16
CA ASP A 151 -52.02 -29.87 35.15
C ASP A 151 -53.46 -29.75 34.61
#